data_AF-A0A093T1D3-F1
#
_entry.id   AF-A0A093T1D3-F1
#
_cell.length_a   1.000
_cell.length_b   1.000
_cell.length_c   1.000
_cell.angle_alpha   90.00
_cell.angle_beta   90.00
_cell.angle_gamma   90.00
#
_symmetry.space_group_name_H-M   'P 1'
#
loop_
_entity.id
_entity.type
_entity.pdbx_description
1 polymer ?
#
loop_
_entity_poly.entity_id
_entity_poly.type
_entity_poly.pdbx_seq_one_letter_code
_entity_poly.pdbx_strand_id
1 'polypeptide(L)'
;EKWDSMTRRWRDNSIVQLVRLFLIDEVHVIKDESRGATLEVVVSRMKTIQSSLWHLLEKHDTIPPLRFVAVSATLPNTEDIAEWLSDSKMPAVCLKIDEDQRPVKLRKIVLGFPCSDNQTEFKFDLTLNYKIASIIQTYSEQKPALVFCATRKGVQQAASVFAKDAKFLLSIEQKQR
;
A
#
# COMPACT_ATOMS: atom_id res chain seq x y z
N GLU A 1 3.34 14.20 -3.69
CA GLU A 1 3.94 15.52 -3.32
C GLU A 1 5.02 15.99 -4.30
N LYS A 2 6.16 15.30 -4.47
CA LYS A 2 7.23 15.76 -5.39
C LYS A 2 6.73 15.99 -6.83
N TRP A 3 6.01 15.00 -7.38
CA TRP A 3 5.44 15.12 -8.72
C TRP A 3 4.30 16.16 -8.80
N ASP A 4 3.57 16.37 -7.70
CA ASP A 4 2.58 17.46 -7.62
C ASP A 4 3.27 18.82 -7.80
N SER A 5 4.38 19.06 -7.08
CA SER A 5 5.16 20.29 -7.21
C SER A 5 5.66 20.52 -8.65
N MET A 6 6.21 19.49 -9.29
CA MET A 6 6.72 19.58 -10.68
C MET A 6 5.62 19.88 -11.69
N THR A 7 4.45 19.25 -11.55
CA THR A 7 3.36 19.36 -12.54
C THR A 7 2.54 20.64 -12.40
N ARG A 8 2.64 21.39 -11.28
CA ARG A 8 1.98 22.71 -11.15
C ARG A 8 2.49 23.74 -12.17
N ARG A 9 3.75 23.64 -12.60
CA ARG A 9 4.37 24.50 -13.64
C ARG A 9 4.69 23.73 -14.91
N TRP A 10 3.80 22.82 -15.32
CA TRP A 10 4.02 21.93 -16.46
C TRP A 10 4.30 22.65 -17.79
N ARG A 11 3.81 23.89 -17.99
CA ARG A 11 4.06 24.68 -19.20
C ARG A 11 5.54 25.08 -19.34
N ASP A 12 6.19 25.35 -18.22
CA ASP A 12 7.60 25.74 -18.16
C ASP A 12 8.53 24.52 -18.01
N ASN A 13 7.95 23.33 -17.83
CA ASN A 13 8.67 22.09 -17.57
C ASN A 13 8.52 21.11 -18.75
N SER A 14 9.51 21.13 -19.64
CA SER A 14 9.54 20.24 -20.81
C SER A 14 9.51 18.75 -20.45
N ILE A 15 10.08 18.35 -19.30
CA ILE A 15 10.10 16.95 -18.86
C ILE A 15 8.67 16.43 -18.67
N VAL A 16 7.79 17.22 -18.05
CA VAL A 16 6.39 16.83 -17.82
C VAL A 16 5.65 16.63 -19.14
N GLN A 17 5.95 17.44 -20.16
CA GLN A 17 5.33 17.38 -21.48
C GLN A 17 5.83 16.19 -22.33
N LEU A 18 7.02 15.66 -22.00
CA LEU A 18 7.61 14.51 -22.67
C LEU A 18 7.12 13.16 -22.12
N VAL A 19 6.43 13.15 -20.96
CA VAL A 19 5.93 11.91 -20.36
C VAL A 19 4.88 11.28 -21.26
N ARG A 20 5.07 9.99 -21.57
CA ARG A 20 4.13 9.17 -22.38
C ARG A 20 3.54 7.98 -21.63
N LEU A 21 4.07 7.66 -20.45
CA LEU A 21 3.57 6.61 -19.58
C LEU A 21 3.48 7.15 -18.15
N PHE A 22 2.31 7.01 -17.53
CA PHE A 22 2.08 7.36 -16.15
C PHE A 22 1.67 6.10 -15.37
N LEU A 23 2.62 5.57 -14.60
CA LEU A 23 2.42 4.42 -13.72
C LEU A 23 1.98 4.90 -12.35
N ILE A 24 0.81 4.45 -11.90
CA ILE A 24 0.27 4.74 -10.58
C ILE A 24 0.25 3.45 -9.79
N ASP A 25 1.06 3.39 -8.74
CA ASP A 25 1.05 2.27 -7.81
C ASP A 25 0.21 2.60 -6.57
N GLU A 26 -0.37 1.58 -5.96
CA GLU A 26 -1.23 1.67 -4.78
C GLU A 26 -2.37 2.70 -4.89
N VAL A 27 -3.15 2.64 -5.98
CA VAL A 27 -4.29 3.56 -6.21
C VAL A 27 -5.28 3.58 -5.05
N HIS A 28 -5.41 2.49 -4.28
CA HIS A 28 -6.26 2.46 -3.10
C HIS A 28 -5.92 3.51 -2.04
N VAL A 29 -4.70 4.07 -2.07
CA VAL A 29 -4.28 5.21 -1.24
C VAL A 29 -5.08 6.47 -1.57
N ILE A 30 -5.86 6.52 -2.64
CA ILE A 30 -6.80 7.63 -2.90
C ILE A 30 -7.80 7.84 -1.75
N LYS A 31 -8.11 6.79 -0.97
CA LYS A 31 -8.97 6.85 0.21
C LYS A 31 -8.24 7.31 1.48
N ASP A 32 -6.92 7.47 1.43
CA ASP A 32 -6.12 7.95 2.55
C ASP A 32 -6.37 9.44 2.78
N GLU A 33 -6.71 9.82 4.01
CA GLU A 33 -7.05 11.21 4.38
C GLU A 33 -5.89 12.19 4.14
N SER A 34 -4.64 11.73 4.28
CA SER A 34 -3.46 12.58 4.20
C SER A 34 -2.91 12.70 2.78
N ARG A 35 -2.92 11.61 2.02
CA ARG A 35 -2.24 11.50 0.72
C ARG A 35 -3.18 11.38 -0.46
N GLY A 36 -4.44 10.99 -0.24
CA GLY A 36 -5.39 10.68 -1.30
C GLY A 36 -5.67 11.85 -2.23
N ALA A 37 -5.99 13.02 -1.65
CA ALA A 37 -6.25 14.24 -2.42
C ALA A 37 -5.05 14.67 -3.28
N THR A 38 -3.82 14.47 -2.79
CA THR A 38 -2.61 14.79 -3.56
C THR A 38 -2.46 13.86 -4.77
N LEU A 39 -2.74 12.57 -4.60
CA LEU A 39 -2.71 11.60 -5.69
C LEU A 39 -3.77 11.94 -6.76
N GLU A 40 -4.99 12.20 -6.32
CA GLU A 40 -6.11 12.57 -7.20
C GLU A 40 -5.79 13.81 -8.03
N VAL A 41 -5.32 14.88 -7.38
CA VAL A 41 -4.95 16.14 -8.05
C VAL A 41 -3.86 15.92 -9.09
N VAL A 42 -2.85 15.09 -8.78
CA VAL A 42 -1.76 14.78 -9.71
C VAL A 42 -2.27 14.06 -10.95
N VAL A 43 -3.07 13.01 -10.77
CA VAL A 43 -3.59 12.20 -11.87
C VAL A 43 -4.51 13.04 -12.76
N SER A 44 -5.44 13.77 -12.15
CA SER A 44 -6.35 14.68 -12.86
C SER A 44 -5.59 15.75 -13.64
N ARG A 45 -4.52 16.33 -13.05
CA ARG A 45 -3.67 17.30 -13.75
C ARG A 45 -2.94 16.68 -14.94
N MET A 46 -2.40 15.47 -14.82
CA MET A 46 -1.77 14.79 -15.95
C MET A 46 -2.75 14.55 -17.10
N LYS A 47 -4.02 14.22 -16.80
CA LYS A 47 -5.08 14.14 -17.82
C LYS A 47 -5.33 15.48 -18.50
N THR A 48 -5.43 16.57 -17.73
CA THR A 48 -5.61 17.93 -18.28
C THR A 48 -4.42 18.36 -19.16
N ILE A 49 -3.19 18.06 -18.73
CA ILE A 49 -1.97 18.34 -19.49
C ILE A 49 -2.01 17.59 -20.82
N GLN A 50 -2.36 16.31 -20.81
CA GLN A 50 -2.47 15.49 -22.00
C GLN A 50 -3.52 16.05 -22.98
N SER A 51 -4.71 16.40 -22.50
CA SER A 51 -5.75 17.03 -23.34
C SER A 51 -5.27 18.36 -23.91
N SER A 52 -4.61 19.19 -23.11
CA SER A 52 -4.08 20.49 -23.55
C SER A 52 -3.00 20.34 -24.63
N LEU A 53 -2.04 19.43 -24.44
CA LEU A 53 -0.99 19.15 -25.42
C LEU A 53 -1.55 18.54 -26.71
N TRP A 54 -2.57 17.69 -26.60
CA TRP A 54 -3.26 17.12 -27.76
C TRP A 54 -3.88 18.20 -28.64
N HIS A 55 -4.55 19.20 -28.05
CA HIS A 55 -5.15 20.30 -28.81
C HIS A 55 -4.14 21.27 -29.46
N LEU A 56 -2.93 21.37 -28.91
CA LEU A 56 -1.89 22.28 -29.42
C LEU A 56 -1.04 21.68 -30.54
N LEU A 57 -1.04 20.35 -30.69
CA LEU A 57 -0.26 19.66 -31.72
C LEU A 57 -1.12 19.50 -32.98
N GLU A 58 -0.91 20.35 -34.00
CA GLU A 58 -1.60 20.30 -35.31
C GLU A 58 -1.48 18.95 -36.05
N LYS A 59 -0.50 18.10 -35.64
CA LYS A 59 -0.31 16.73 -36.14
C LYS A 59 -0.70 15.70 -35.08
N HIS A 60 -2.00 15.48 -34.94
CA HIS A 60 -2.58 14.46 -34.04
C HIS A 60 -2.05 13.04 -34.29
N ASP A 61 -1.58 12.73 -35.51
CA ASP A 61 -1.15 11.37 -35.88
C ASP A 61 0.29 11.00 -35.49
N THR A 62 1.13 11.97 -35.08
CA THR A 62 2.57 11.68 -34.87
C THR A 62 2.96 11.34 -33.45
N ILE A 63 2.13 11.65 -32.44
CA ILE A 63 2.51 11.52 -31.04
C ILE A 63 1.43 10.75 -30.27
N PRO A 64 1.74 9.56 -29.73
CA PRO A 64 0.77 8.77 -28.99
C PRO A 64 0.36 9.48 -27.69
N PRO A 65 -0.89 9.32 -27.26
CA PRO A 65 -1.37 9.92 -26.03
C PRO A 65 -0.69 9.32 -24.80
N LEU A 66 -0.64 10.09 -23.72
CA LEU A 66 -0.19 9.63 -22.40
C LEU A 66 -0.99 8.38 -21.99
N ARG A 67 -0.29 7.26 -21.81
CA ARG A 67 -0.86 6.02 -21.32
C ARG A 67 -0.87 6.00 -19.79
N PHE A 68 -2.03 5.77 -19.20
CA PHE A 68 -2.16 5.49 -17.78
C PHE A 68 -2.12 3.98 -17.54
N VAL A 69 -1.36 3.56 -16.53
CA VAL A 69 -1.42 2.19 -16.00
C VAL A 69 -1.48 2.32 -14.49
N ALA A 70 -2.47 1.69 -13.88
CA ALA A 70 -2.76 1.84 -12.48
C ALA A 70 -2.82 0.46 -11.83
N VAL A 71 -2.10 0.30 -10.74
CA VAL A 71 -2.00 -0.94 -9.96
C VAL A 71 -2.41 -0.64 -8.54
N SER A 72 -3.13 -1.57 -7.92
CA SER A 72 -3.62 -1.40 -6.57
C SER A 72 -3.89 -2.76 -5.93
N ALA A 73 -3.79 -2.83 -4.61
CA ALA A 73 -4.54 -3.81 -3.83
C ALA A 73 -6.04 -3.80 -4.18
N THR A 74 -6.74 -4.88 -3.84
CA THR A 74 -8.16 -5.09 -4.14
C THR A 74 -9.02 -3.89 -3.74
N LEU A 75 -9.67 -3.28 -4.73
CA LEU A 75 -10.60 -2.17 -4.56
C LEU A 75 -12.02 -2.64 -4.90
N PRO A 76 -13.04 -2.28 -4.09
CA PRO A 76 -14.42 -2.65 -4.42
C PRO A 76 -14.99 -1.86 -5.61
N ASN A 77 -14.47 -0.65 -5.86
CA ASN A 77 -14.99 0.32 -6.82
C ASN A 77 -14.02 0.57 -7.98
N THR A 78 -13.49 -0.49 -8.59
CA THR A 78 -12.51 -0.39 -9.68
C THR A 78 -13.09 0.19 -10.97
N GLU A 79 -14.39 0.03 -11.18
CA GLU A 79 -15.12 0.57 -12.33
C GLU A 79 -15.01 2.10 -12.37
N ASP A 80 -15.27 2.76 -11.26
CA ASP A 80 -15.15 4.21 -11.13
C ASP A 80 -13.70 4.68 -11.40
N ILE A 81 -12.71 3.90 -10.93
CA ILE A 81 -11.29 4.20 -11.18
C ILE A 81 -10.97 4.03 -12.68
N ALA A 82 -11.49 2.99 -13.32
CA ALA A 82 -11.29 2.74 -14.74
C ALA A 82 -11.94 3.83 -15.61
N GLU A 83 -13.13 4.29 -15.22
CA GLU A 83 -13.80 5.43 -15.85
C GLU A 83 -13.00 6.72 -15.62
N TRP A 84 -12.57 6.99 -14.39
CA TRP A 84 -11.76 8.16 -14.05
C TRP A 84 -10.43 8.22 -14.80
N LEU A 85 -9.78 7.09 -15.06
CA LEU A 85 -8.51 7.02 -15.80
C LEU A 85 -8.68 7.00 -17.33
N SER A 86 -9.92 6.89 -17.83
CA SER A 86 -10.20 6.79 -19.26
C SER A 86 -10.04 8.12 -20.02
N ASP A 87 -10.12 8.05 -21.36
CA ASP A 87 -10.13 9.18 -22.29
C ASP A 87 -11.56 9.61 -22.71
N SER A 88 -12.56 9.28 -21.89
CA SER A 88 -13.99 9.59 -22.08
C SER A 88 -14.69 8.91 -23.25
N LYS A 89 -13.99 8.11 -24.08
CA LYS A 89 -14.62 7.33 -25.16
C LYS A 89 -15.02 5.94 -24.69
N MET A 90 -14.15 5.29 -23.94
CA MET A 90 -14.37 3.97 -23.36
C MET A 90 -13.68 3.88 -22.00
N PRO A 91 -14.26 3.21 -21.00
CA PRO A 91 -13.58 2.96 -19.73
C PRO A 91 -12.22 2.28 -19.92
N ALA A 92 -11.28 2.54 -19.02
CA ALA A 92 -9.99 1.86 -19.06
C ALA A 92 -10.17 0.34 -18.88
N VAL A 93 -9.28 -0.45 -19.49
CA VAL A 93 -9.29 -1.90 -19.30
C VAL A 93 -8.99 -2.20 -17.83
N CYS A 94 -9.97 -2.79 -17.14
CA CYS A 94 -9.87 -3.15 -15.73
C CYS A 94 -9.70 -4.66 -15.58
N LEU A 95 -8.66 -5.07 -14.85
CA LEU A 95 -8.44 -6.46 -14.47
C LEU A 95 -8.62 -6.60 -12.97
N LYS A 96 -9.65 -7.34 -12.57
CA LYS A 96 -9.90 -7.70 -11.17
C LYS A 96 -9.18 -9.00 -10.87
N ILE A 97 -8.29 -8.97 -9.89
CA ILE A 97 -7.53 -10.12 -9.44
C ILE A 97 -7.93 -10.38 -7.99
N ASP A 98 -8.61 -11.51 -7.77
CA ASP A 98 -9.03 -11.92 -6.44
C ASP A 98 -7.85 -12.50 -5.64
N GLU A 99 -8.02 -12.57 -4.32
CA GLU A 99 -7.05 -13.18 -3.39
C GLU A 99 -6.67 -14.62 -3.77
N ASP A 100 -7.56 -15.33 -4.47
CA ASP A 100 -7.31 -16.68 -4.97
C ASP A 100 -6.29 -16.74 -6.11
N GLN A 101 -5.99 -15.65 -6.79
CA GLN A 101 -4.98 -15.63 -7.85
C GLN A 101 -3.58 -15.34 -7.31
N ARG A 102 -3.41 -15.20 -5.99
CA ARG A 102 -2.08 -15.03 -5.39
C ARG A 102 -1.20 -16.27 -5.63
N PRO A 103 0.05 -16.10 -6.12
CA PRO A 103 0.99 -17.21 -6.29
C PRO A 103 1.27 -17.97 -4.99
N VAL A 104 1.26 -17.24 -3.87
CA VAL A 104 1.37 -17.80 -2.51
C VAL A 104 0.04 -17.59 -1.81
N LYS A 105 -0.67 -18.70 -1.54
CA LYS A 105 -1.95 -18.68 -0.85
C LYS A 105 -1.79 -18.18 0.58
N LEU A 106 -2.68 -17.26 0.98
CA LEU A 106 -2.71 -16.73 2.34
C LEU A 106 -3.73 -17.51 3.18
N ARG A 107 -3.32 -17.89 4.39
CA ARG A 107 -4.23 -18.40 5.42
C ARG A 107 -4.52 -17.29 6.42
N LYS A 108 -5.76 -16.78 6.44
CA LYS A 108 -6.22 -15.78 7.42
C LYS A 108 -6.91 -16.48 8.59
N ILE A 109 -6.47 -16.17 9.81
CA ILE A 109 -7.04 -16.69 11.06
C ILE A 109 -7.32 -15.50 11.96
N VAL A 110 -8.54 -15.41 12.50
CA VAL A 110 -8.94 -14.37 13.44
C VAL A 110 -9.16 -15.03 14.79
N LEU A 111 -8.40 -14.59 15.80
CA LEU A 111 -8.49 -15.10 17.17
C LEU A 111 -9.11 -14.03 18.06
N GLY A 112 -10.30 -14.31 18.59
CA GLY A 112 -10.95 -13.46 19.58
C GLY A 112 -10.38 -13.72 20.98
N PHE A 113 -10.11 -12.67 21.73
CA PHE A 113 -9.71 -12.75 23.14
C PHE A 113 -10.71 -11.98 24.00
N PRO A 114 -11.14 -12.52 25.15
CA PRO A 114 -12.07 -11.84 26.03
C PRO A 114 -11.41 -10.59 26.63
N CYS A 115 -12.09 -9.45 26.52
CA CYS A 115 -11.73 -8.21 27.20
C CYS A 115 -12.79 -7.95 28.28
N SER A 116 -12.38 -7.77 29.52
CA SER A 116 -13.32 -7.42 30.59
C SER A 116 -13.76 -5.96 30.48
N ASP A 117 -15.00 -5.65 30.85
CA ASP A 117 -15.55 -4.27 30.77
C ASP A 117 -14.75 -3.25 31.60
N ASN A 118 -14.09 -3.70 32.66
CA ASN A 118 -13.24 -2.87 33.53
C ASN A 118 -11.79 -2.75 33.03
N GLN A 119 -11.44 -3.39 31.91
CA GLN A 119 -10.09 -3.38 31.36
C GLN A 119 -9.98 -2.30 30.28
N THR A 120 -8.98 -1.43 30.41
CA THR A 120 -8.68 -0.46 29.35
C THR A 120 -8.05 -1.17 28.16
N GLU A 121 -8.23 -0.62 26.96
CA GLU A 121 -7.62 -1.14 25.72
C GLU A 121 -6.10 -1.34 25.85
N PHE A 122 -5.40 -0.40 26.50
CA PHE A 122 -3.97 -0.52 26.78
C PHE A 122 -3.63 -1.74 27.65
N LYS A 123 -4.42 -2.00 28.69
CA LYS A 123 -4.21 -3.18 29.55
C LYS A 123 -4.53 -4.46 28.79
N PHE A 124 -5.54 -4.44 27.93
CA PHE A 124 -5.89 -5.57 27.07
C PHE A 124 -4.76 -5.91 26.10
N ASP A 125 -4.23 -4.92 25.38
CA ASP A 125 -3.07 -5.08 24.48
C ASP A 125 -1.86 -5.69 25.22
N LEU A 126 -1.57 -5.21 26.44
CA LEU A 126 -0.49 -5.76 27.25
C LEU A 126 -0.68 -7.23 27.61
N THR A 127 -1.93 -7.67 27.86
CA THR A 127 -2.22 -9.09 28.11
C THR A 127 -2.06 -9.97 26.88
N LEU A 128 -2.28 -9.41 25.68
CA LEU A 128 -2.09 -10.13 24.42
C LEU A 128 -0.62 -10.47 24.16
N ASN A 129 0.32 -9.66 24.67
CA ASN A 129 1.76 -9.92 24.51
C ASN A 129 2.18 -11.32 24.98
N TYR A 130 1.57 -11.82 26.06
CA TYR A 130 1.85 -13.16 26.58
C TYR A 130 1.25 -14.30 25.75
N LYS A 131 0.36 -13.99 24.80
CA LYS A 131 -0.26 -14.97 23.90
C LYS A 131 0.51 -15.15 22.59
N ILE A 132 1.29 -14.15 22.18
CA ILE A 132 1.90 -14.10 20.85
C ILE A 132 2.86 -15.29 20.62
N ALA A 133 3.63 -15.71 21.63
CA ALA A 133 4.57 -16.83 21.50
C ALA A 133 3.88 -18.14 21.10
N SER A 134 2.75 -18.44 21.75
CA SER A 134 1.93 -19.62 21.45
C SER A 134 1.30 -19.53 20.05
N ILE A 135 0.88 -18.33 19.62
CA ILE A 135 0.35 -18.10 18.27
C ILE A 135 1.43 -18.37 17.22
N ILE A 136 2.64 -17.83 17.40
CA ILE A 136 3.78 -18.06 16.49
C ILE A 136 4.11 -19.56 16.44
N GLN A 137 4.19 -20.22 17.59
CA GLN A 137 4.49 -21.67 17.63
C GLN A 137 3.42 -22.50 16.90
N THR A 138 2.16 -22.10 17.00
CA THR A 138 1.03 -22.81 16.37
C THR A 138 0.98 -22.61 14.86
N TYR A 139 1.23 -21.39 14.37
CA TYR A 139 0.94 -21.03 12.97
C TYR A 139 2.15 -20.75 12.09
N SER A 140 3.32 -20.47 12.68
CA SER A 140 4.51 -20.07 11.91
C SER A 140 5.26 -21.26 11.30
N GLU A 141 5.03 -22.49 11.76
CA GLU A 141 5.70 -23.70 11.25
C GLU A 141 7.24 -23.57 11.27
N GLN A 142 7.79 -22.92 12.32
CA GLN A 142 9.22 -22.59 12.45
C GLN A 142 9.80 -21.67 11.35
N LYS A 143 8.94 -20.99 10.58
CA LYS A 143 9.34 -19.94 9.61
C LYS A 143 9.40 -18.57 10.30
N PRO A 144 10.05 -17.56 9.67
CA PRO A 144 10.09 -16.20 10.21
C PRO A 144 8.69 -15.59 10.41
N ALA A 145 8.51 -14.87 11.51
CA ALA A 145 7.27 -14.18 11.85
C ALA A 145 7.49 -12.67 12.02
N LEU A 146 6.56 -11.86 11.52
CA LEU A 146 6.50 -10.41 11.72
C LEU A 146 5.29 -10.09 12.60
N VAL A 147 5.53 -9.39 13.71
CA VAL A 147 4.48 -8.98 14.67
C VAL A 147 4.32 -7.47 14.61
N PHE A 148 3.11 -7.01 14.33
CA PHE A 148 2.75 -5.59 14.38
C PHE A 148 2.15 -5.26 15.75
N CYS A 149 2.61 -4.16 16.36
CA CYS A 149 2.04 -3.62 17.60
C CYS A 149 1.58 -2.19 17.35
N ALA A 150 0.55 -1.75 18.08
CA ALA A 150 -0.07 -0.44 17.87
C ALA A 150 0.83 0.75 18.21
N THR A 151 1.79 0.58 19.12
CA THR A 151 2.68 1.66 19.57
C THR A 151 4.14 1.22 19.65
N ARG A 152 5.06 2.19 19.54
CA ARG A 152 6.50 1.96 19.77
C ARG A 152 6.77 1.31 21.12
N LYS A 153 6.06 1.75 22.18
CA LYS A 153 6.21 1.20 23.53
C LYS A 153 5.68 -0.24 23.61
N GLY A 154 4.57 -0.54 22.91
CA GLY A 154 4.03 -1.90 22.78
C GLY A 154 5.04 -2.86 22.14
N VAL A 155 5.72 -2.44 21.06
CA VAL A 155 6.79 -3.24 20.44
C VAL A 155 7.90 -3.57 21.45
N GLN A 156 8.38 -2.57 22.20
CA GLN A 156 9.42 -2.78 23.22
C GLN A 156 8.98 -3.76 24.31
N GLN A 157 7.73 -3.66 24.75
CA GLN A 157 7.15 -4.55 25.77
C GLN A 157 6.99 -5.98 25.25
N ALA A 158 6.42 -6.17 24.05
CA ALA A 158 6.27 -7.47 23.41
C ALA A 158 7.62 -8.15 23.21
N ALA A 159 8.61 -7.42 22.67
CA ALA A 159 9.98 -7.91 22.50
C ALA A 159 10.62 -8.32 23.84
N SER A 160 10.41 -7.54 24.90
CA SER A 160 10.92 -7.86 26.24
C SER A 160 10.28 -9.12 26.81
N VAL A 161 9.01 -9.39 26.51
CA VAL A 161 8.35 -10.65 26.90
C VAL A 161 8.98 -11.83 26.16
N PHE A 162 9.15 -11.73 24.84
CA PHE A 162 9.80 -12.80 24.07
C PHE A 162 11.22 -13.08 24.52
N ALA A 163 12.01 -12.05 24.82
CA ALA A 163 13.39 -12.21 25.23
C ALA A 163 13.54 -13.03 26.53
N LYS A 164 12.53 -13.02 27.42
CA LYS A 164 12.55 -13.83 28.65
C LYS A 164 12.42 -15.32 28.37
N ASP A 165 11.60 -15.67 27.38
CA ASP A 165 11.31 -17.06 27.01
C ASP A 165 12.22 -17.59 25.88
N ALA A 166 12.98 -16.70 25.25
CA ALA A 166 13.87 -17.02 24.14
C ALA A 166 15.10 -17.82 24.61
N LYS A 167 15.11 -19.11 24.29
CA LYS A 167 16.33 -19.93 24.34
C LYS A 167 17.05 -19.82 23.01
N PHE A 168 18.02 -18.91 22.93
CA PHE A 168 18.86 -18.80 21.75
C PHE A 168 19.83 -20.00 21.71
N LEU A 169 19.64 -20.89 20.75
CA LEU A 169 20.64 -21.88 20.35
C LEU A 169 21.71 -21.15 19.51
N LEU A 170 22.56 -20.38 20.19
CA LEU A 170 23.68 -19.73 19.55
C LEU A 170 24.73 -20.78 19.19
N SER A 171 25.18 -20.78 17.94
CA SER A 171 26.38 -21.53 17.55
C SER A 171 27.59 -21.01 18.34
N ILE A 172 28.64 -21.84 18.44
CA ILE A 172 29.88 -21.46 19.15
C ILE A 172 30.45 -20.14 18.58
N GLU A 173 30.37 -19.96 17.27
CA GLU A 173 30.81 -18.75 16.56
C GLU A 173 29.94 -17.53 16.89
N GLN A 174 28.63 -17.72 17.05
CA GLN A 174 27.71 -16.65 17.43
C GLN A 174 27.84 -16.23 18.90
N LYS A 175 28.38 -17.10 19.77
CA LYS A 175 28.68 -16.76 21.18
C LYS A 175 30.01 -16.00 21.36
N GLN A 176 30.90 -16.07 20.38
CA GLN A 176 32.23 -15.45 20.43
C GLN A 176 32.28 -14.03 19.83
N ARG A 177 31.18 -13.57 19.23
CA ARG A 177 30.98 -12.19 18.77
C ARG A 177 30.15 -11.40 19.78
#